data_AF-A0A950Q5X2-F1
#
_entry.id   AF-A0A950Q5X2-F1
#
_cell.length_a   1.000
_cell.length_b   1.000
_cell.length_c   1.000
_cell.angle_alpha   90.00
_cell.angle_beta   90.00
_cell.angle_gamma   90.00
#
_symmetry.space_group_name_H-M   'P 1'
#
loop_
_entity.id
_entity.type
_entity.pdbx_description
1 polymer ?
#
loop_
_entity_poly.entity_id
_entity_poly.type
_entity_poly.pdbx_seq_one_letter_code
_entity_poly.pdbx_strand_id
1 'polypeptide(L)'
;MASKVQKISIALPKEMVDDIRYAVDSGQYASASEVVREAVREWKGPPKKRPFPPGYPIARNIDDLRRMVQEGLDSADRGELISAEEVFDRLEAKYRAMLPKAKRAHRSR
;
A
#
# COMPACT_ATOMS: atom_id res chain seq x y z
N MET A 1 -13.72 9.12 35.74
CA MET A 1 -13.39 9.17 34.30
C MET A 1 -12.95 7.78 33.86
N ALA A 2 -13.80 7.02 33.17
CA ALA A 2 -13.45 5.66 32.74
C ALA A 2 -12.32 5.73 31.68
N SER A 3 -11.25 4.95 31.87
CA SER A 3 -10.14 4.90 30.92
C SER A 3 -10.62 4.35 29.57
N LYS A 4 -10.36 5.05 28.46
CA LYS A 4 -10.66 4.63 27.08
C LYS A 4 -9.87 3.40 26.57
N VAL A 5 -9.19 2.67 27.45
CA VAL A 5 -8.31 1.54 27.10
C VAL A 5 -8.86 0.26 27.73
N GLN A 6 -9.07 -0.76 26.90
CA GLN A 6 -9.45 -2.10 27.35
C GLN A 6 -8.22 -3.02 27.33
N LYS A 7 -8.04 -3.81 28.38
CA LYS A 7 -6.96 -4.81 28.45
C LYS A 7 -7.41 -6.10 27.79
N ILE A 8 -6.58 -6.61 26.89
CA ILE A 8 -6.78 -7.91 26.23
C ILE A 8 -5.60 -8.81 26.58
N SER A 9 -5.86 -10.09 26.80
CA SER A 9 -4.84 -11.12 26.94
C SER A 9 -4.77 -11.91 25.65
N ILE A 10 -3.57 -12.08 25.09
CA ILE A 10 -3.34 -12.78 23.82
C ILE A 10 -2.16 -13.73 23.99
N ALA A 11 -2.23 -14.88 23.31
CA ALA A 11 -1.08 -15.77 23.17
C ALA A 11 -0.36 -15.43 21.87
N LEU A 12 0.96 -15.26 21.94
CA LEU A 12 1.83 -15.02 20.79
C LEU A 12 2.89 -16.12 20.70
N PRO A 13 3.35 -16.48 19.49
CA PRO A 13 4.51 -17.33 19.30
C PRO A 13 5.74 -16.79 20.04
N LYS A 14 6.64 -17.69 20.47
CA LYS A 14 7.79 -17.34 21.30
C LYS A 14 8.68 -16.31 20.61
N GLU A 15 8.94 -16.50 19.32
CA GLU A 15 9.75 -15.60 18.50
C GLU A 15 9.21 -14.17 18.51
N MET A 16 7.89 -13.99 18.38
CA MET A 16 7.27 -12.67 18.41
C MET A 16 7.38 -12.00 19.78
N VAL A 17 7.29 -12.80 20.86
CA VAL A 17 7.48 -12.28 22.22
C VAL A 17 8.92 -11.82 22.42
N ASP A 18 9.89 -12.56 21.89
CA ASP A 18 11.30 -12.20 21.97
C ASP A 18 11.61 -10.92 21.17
N ASP A 19 11.02 -10.74 19.99
CA ASP A 19 11.12 -9.50 19.20
C ASP A 19 10.53 -8.30 19.95
N ILE A 20 9.35 -8.47 20.57
CA ILE A 20 8.70 -7.42 21.38
C ILE A 20 9.58 -7.04 22.58
N ARG A 21 10.16 -8.04 23.26
CA ARG A 21 11.07 -7.80 24.39
C ARG A 21 12.31 -7.04 23.94
N TYR A 22 12.94 -7.49 22.86
CA TYR A 22 14.11 -6.83 22.30
C TYR A 22 13.84 -5.36 21.99
N ALA A 23 12.70 -5.04 21.37
CA ALA A 23 12.34 -3.67 21.03
C ALA A 23 12.13 -2.78 22.27
N VAL A 24 11.69 -3.35 23.39
CA VAL A 24 11.58 -2.64 24.67
C VAL A 24 12.95 -2.50 25.34
N ASP A 25 13.72 -3.59 25.42
CA ASP A 25 15.04 -3.64 26.06
C ASP A 25 16.05 -2.73 25.34
N SER A 26 15.94 -2.59 24.01
CA SER A 26 16.75 -1.67 23.22
C SER A 26 16.31 -0.20 23.34
N GLY A 27 15.23 0.08 24.07
CA GLY A 27 14.67 1.42 24.24
C GLY A 27 13.96 1.99 23.01
N GLN A 28 13.65 1.17 21.99
CA GLN A 28 12.87 1.63 20.83
C GLN A 28 11.42 1.90 21.22
N TYR A 29 10.91 1.16 22.22
CA TYR A 29 9.58 1.34 22.77
C TYR A 29 9.61 1.36 24.30
N ALA A 30 8.73 2.14 24.92
CA ALA A 30 8.64 2.22 26.37
C ALA A 30 7.90 1.00 26.98
N SER A 31 7.13 0.25 26.19
CA SER A 31 6.43 -0.95 26.67
C SER A 31 5.96 -1.87 25.53
N ALA A 32 5.74 -3.14 25.86
CA ALA A 32 5.12 -4.10 24.94
C ALA A 32 3.74 -3.64 24.43
N SER A 33 2.96 -2.95 25.29
CA SER A 33 1.66 -2.40 24.89
C SER A 33 1.78 -1.29 23.85
N GLU A 34 2.92 -0.59 23.78
CA GLU A 34 3.20 0.40 22.75
C GLU A 34 3.51 -0.25 21.40
N VAL A 35 4.38 -1.27 21.40
CA VAL A 35 4.71 -2.09 20.22
C VAL A 35 3.43 -2.64 19.59
N VAL A 36 2.58 -3.28 20.40
CA VAL A 36 1.33 -3.88 19.91
C VAL A 36 0.36 -2.81 19.39
N ARG A 37 0.24 -1.66 20.05
CA ARG A 37 -0.62 -0.58 19.56
C ARG A 37 -0.12 0.00 18.23
N GLU A 38 1.20 0.09 18.05
CA GLU A 38 1.79 0.53 16.79
C GLU A 38 1.54 -0.47 15.67
N ALA A 39 1.82 -1.76 15.90
CA ALA A 39 1.53 -2.82 14.94
C ALA A 39 0.04 -2.84 14.54
N VAL A 40 -0.87 -2.70 15.50
CA VAL A 40 -2.32 -2.62 15.22
C VAL A 40 -2.69 -1.33 14.48
N ARG A 41 -2.03 -0.20 14.75
CA ARG A 41 -2.24 1.04 14.00
C ARG A 41 -1.70 0.94 12.57
N GLU A 42 -0.57 0.29 12.36
CA GLU A 42 -0.03 0.03 11.04
C GLU A 42 -0.95 -0.91 10.25
N TRP A 43 -1.45 -1.96 10.91
CA TRP A 43 -2.46 -2.84 10.34
C TRP A 43 -3.79 -2.13 10.02
N LYS A 44 -4.24 -1.21 10.88
CA LYS A 44 -5.48 -0.42 10.71
C LYS A 44 -5.31 0.83 9.86
N GLY A 45 -4.09 1.27 9.59
CA GLY A 45 -3.82 2.43 8.74
C GLY A 45 -4.45 2.19 7.36
N PRO A 46 -4.74 3.26 6.58
CA PRO A 46 -5.01 3.05 5.17
C PRO A 46 -3.86 2.18 4.65
N PRO A 47 -4.13 1.03 3.99
CA PRO A 47 -3.08 0.10 3.58
C PRO A 47 -1.98 0.94 2.95
N LYS A 48 -0.78 0.96 3.56
CA LYS A 48 0.39 1.72 3.09
C LYS A 48 0.32 1.63 1.59
N LYS A 49 0.07 2.79 0.94
CA LYS A 49 -0.32 2.88 -0.48
C LYS A 49 0.36 1.73 -1.17
N ARG A 50 -0.41 0.70 -1.54
CA ARG A 50 0.14 -0.32 -2.45
C ARG A 50 0.81 0.53 -3.53
N PRO A 51 2.09 0.32 -3.87
CA PRO A 51 2.77 1.15 -4.87
C PRO A 51 1.94 1.24 -6.16
N PHE A 52 1.01 0.30 -6.32
CA PHE A 52 -0.01 0.26 -7.33
C PHE A 52 -1.42 0.48 -6.75
N PRO A 53 -2.28 1.25 -7.44
CA PRO A 53 -3.69 1.40 -7.10
C PRO A 53 -4.41 0.05 -6.90
N PRO A 54 -5.52 0.00 -6.12
CA PRO A 54 -6.36 -1.18 -6.04
C PRO A 54 -6.75 -1.67 -7.45
N GLY A 55 -6.53 -2.96 -7.73
CA GLY A 55 -6.82 -3.56 -9.04
C GLY A 55 -5.62 -3.74 -9.97
N TYR A 56 -4.42 -3.25 -9.62
CA TYR A 56 -3.21 -3.61 -10.35
C TYR A 56 -2.78 -5.05 -10.01
N PRO A 57 -2.53 -5.93 -11.00
CA PRO A 57 -2.02 -7.26 -10.75
C PRO A 57 -0.58 -7.14 -10.22
N ILE A 58 -0.38 -7.52 -8.96
CA ILE A 58 0.95 -7.68 -8.37
C ILE A 58 1.20 -9.18 -8.31
N ALA A 59 2.32 -9.63 -8.90
CA ALA A 59 2.72 -11.02 -8.78
C ALA A 59 2.92 -11.38 -7.30
N ARG A 60 2.25 -12.43 -6.82
CA ARG A 60 2.31 -12.85 -5.40
C ARG A 60 3.47 -13.82 -5.14
N ASN A 61 3.98 -14.43 -6.20
CA ASN A 61 5.09 -15.37 -6.19
C ASN A 61 5.77 -15.38 -7.59
N ILE A 62 6.84 -16.18 -7.72
CA ILE A 62 7.61 -16.29 -8.97
C ILE A 62 6.81 -16.89 -10.13
N ASP A 63 5.86 -17.78 -9.86
CA ASP A 63 5.06 -18.43 -10.91
C ASP A 63 3.99 -17.48 -11.48
N ASP A 64 3.38 -16.65 -10.62
CA ASP A 64 2.52 -15.54 -11.04
C ASP A 64 3.31 -14.57 -11.94
N LEU A 65 4.57 -14.26 -11.60
CA LEU A 65 5.41 -13.38 -12.41
C LEU A 65 5.75 -14.01 -13.77
N ARG A 66 6.14 -15.29 -13.79
CA ARG A 66 6.41 -16.04 -15.03
C ARG A 66 5.18 -16.06 -15.95
N ARG A 67 3.99 -16.31 -15.40
CA ARG A 67 2.73 -16.26 -16.15
C ARG A 67 2.50 -14.89 -16.76
N MET A 68 2.64 -13.81 -15.98
CA MET A 68 2.44 -12.43 -16.47
C MET A 68 3.42 -12.06 -17.60
N VAL A 69 4.68 -12.49 -17.49
CA VAL A 69 5.68 -12.29 -18.56
C VAL A 69 5.29 -13.07 -19.81
N GLN A 70 4.88 -14.34 -19.66
CA GLN A 70 4.46 -15.15 -20.80
C GLN A 70 3.23 -14.56 -21.50
N GLU A 71 2.23 -14.09 -20.75
CA GLU A 71 1.07 -13.39 -21.31
C GLU A 71 1.49 -12.16 -22.14
N GLY A 72 2.51 -11.42 -21.70
CA GLY A 72 3.07 -10.29 -22.42
C GLY A 72 3.79 -10.70 -23.71
N LEU A 73 4.58 -11.77 -23.67
CA LEU A 73 5.25 -12.34 -24.84
C LEU A 73 4.24 -12.87 -25.86
N ASP A 74 3.24 -13.63 -25.43
CA ASP A 74 2.20 -14.16 -26.30
C ASP A 74 1.40 -13.02 -26.97
N SER A 75 1.16 -11.93 -26.25
CA SER A 75 0.50 -10.73 -26.80
C SER A 75 1.40 -10.02 -27.83
N ALA A 76 2.71 -9.99 -27.60
CA ALA A 76 3.67 -9.47 -28.56
C ALA A 76 3.69 -10.30 -29.85
N ASP A 77 3.69 -11.64 -29.72
CA ASP A 77 3.66 -12.57 -30.85
C ASP A 77 2.37 -12.45 -31.66
N ARG A 78 1.24 -12.13 -31.02
CA ARG A 78 -0.03 -11.81 -31.68
C ARG A 78 -0.09 -10.40 -32.31
N GLY A 79 0.93 -9.58 -32.11
CA GLY A 79 0.97 -8.21 -32.62
C GLY A 79 0.06 -7.23 -31.87
N GLU A 80 -0.27 -7.51 -30.61
CA GLU A 80 -1.17 -6.69 -29.77
C GLU A 80 -0.42 -5.59 -28.99
N LEU A 81 0.82 -5.29 -29.37
CA LEU A 81 1.59 -4.21 -28.76
C LEU A 81 1.05 -2.85 -29.21
N ILE A 82 0.97 -1.93 -28.25
CA ILE A 82 0.66 -0.53 -28.49
C ILE A 82 1.94 0.30 -28.45
N SER A 83 1.99 1.36 -29.26
CA SER A 83 3.15 2.24 -29.28
C SER A 83 3.30 2.98 -27.95
N ALA A 84 4.55 3.27 -27.56
CA ALA A 84 4.80 4.02 -26.33
C ALA A 84 4.16 5.41 -26.37
N GLU A 85 4.19 6.08 -27.52
CA GLU A 85 3.59 7.40 -27.73
C GLU A 85 2.08 7.38 -27.45
N GLU A 86 1.35 6.43 -28.03
CA GLU A 86 -0.09 6.27 -27.80
C GLU A 86 -0.43 6.02 -26.32
N VAL A 87 0.41 5.25 -25.62
CA VAL A 87 0.25 5.02 -24.16
C VAL A 87 0.39 6.34 -23.40
N PHE A 88 1.45 7.11 -23.67
CA PHE A 88 1.71 8.35 -22.96
C PHE A 88 0.64 9.41 -23.25
N ASP A 89 0.20 9.55 -24.50
CA ASP A 89 -0.87 10.47 -24.89
C ASP A 89 -2.17 10.16 -24.11
N ARG A 90 -2.55 8.87 -24.07
CA ARG A 90 -3.74 8.43 -23.34
C ARG A 90 -3.62 8.68 -21.84
N LEU A 91 -2.45 8.45 -21.25
CA LEU A 91 -2.21 8.67 -19.82
C LEU A 91 -2.25 10.17 -19.49
N GLU A 92 -1.62 11.02 -20.30
CA GLU A 92 -1.64 12.47 -20.09
C GLU A 92 -3.07 13.01 -20.14
N ALA A 93 -3.85 12.62 -21.15
CA ALA A 93 -5.25 13.00 -21.28
C ALA A 93 -6.08 12.58 -20.05
N LYS A 94 -5.90 11.34 -19.58
CA LYS A 94 -6.57 10.82 -18.38
C LYS A 94 -6.24 11.64 -17.14
N TYR A 95 -4.96 11.88 -16.86
CA TYR A 95 -4.56 12.58 -15.65
C TYR A 95 -4.89 14.06 -15.70
N ARG A 96 -4.83 14.70 -16.87
CA ARG A 96 -5.30 16.08 -17.07
C ARG A 96 -6.78 16.22 -16.75
N ALA A 97 -7.62 15.25 -17.14
CA ALA A 97 -9.04 15.24 -16.81
C ALA A 97 -9.34 15.01 -15.32
N MET A 98 -8.43 14.35 -14.59
CA MET A 98 -8.55 14.11 -13.15
C MET A 98 -8.11 15.32 -12.30
N LEU A 99 -7.43 16.31 -12.88
CA LEU A 99 -7.05 17.52 -12.15
C LEU A 99 -8.32 18.30 -11.76
N PRO A 100 -8.45 18.72 -10.49
CA PRO A 100 -9.60 19.52 -10.08
C PRO A 100 -9.60 20.84 -10.85
N LYS A 101 -10.77 21.21 -11.41
CA LYS A 101 -10.95 22.52 -12.06
C LYS A 101 -10.64 23.60 -11.02
N ALA A 102 -9.56 24.35 -11.23
CA ALA A 102 -9.21 25.48 -10.38
C ALA A 102 -10.45 26.38 -10.25
N LYS A 103 -10.91 26.63 -9.01
CA LYS A 103 -12.04 27.50 -8.72
C LYS A 103 -11.82 28.82 -9.44
N ARG A 104 -12.62 29.10 -10.47
CA ARG A 104 -12.64 30.39 -11.16
C ARG A 104 -12.86 31.47 -10.09
N ALA A 105 -11.98 32.46 -10.13
CA ALA A 105 -11.86 33.59 -9.24
C ALA A 105 -13.20 34.08 -8.64
N HIS A 106 -13.44 33.76 -7.37
CA HIS A 106 -14.29 34.58 -6.52
C HIS A 106 -13.45 35.79 -6.07
N ARG A 107 -13.24 36.72 -6.99
CA ARG A 107 -12.65 38.02 -6.69
C ARG A 107 -13.11 39.06 -7.73
N SER A 108 -14.42 39.26 -7.81
CA SER A 108 -14.96 40.56 -8.22
C SER A 108 -15.31 41.32 -6.94
N ARG A 109 -14.59 42.43 -6.76
CA ARG A 109 -14.88 43.49 -5.80
C ARG A 109 -16.26 44.10 -6.03
#